data_AF-A0A0D3I2S6-F1
#
_entry.id   AF-A0A0D3I2S6-F1
#
_cell.length_a   1.000
_cell.length_b   1.000
_cell.length_c   1.000
_cell.angle_alpha   90.00
_cell.angle_beta   90.00
_cell.angle_gamma   90.00
#
_symmetry.space_group_name_H-M   'P 1'
#
loop_
_entity.id
_entity.type
_entity.pdbx_description
1 polymer ?
#
loop_
_entity_poly.entity_id
_entity_poly.type
_entity_poly.pdbx_seq_one_letter_code
_entity_poly.pdbx_strand_id
1 'polypeptide(L)'
;MMPSDQYLQQVRAAEAAAAREAKEASEKEATRAAEESKARVAAEAQAREAEERRRFEAASAEKEARSAEEAQARAAVEEQQRFEEEQKRREQARAAAEEQRRWEAARAAEEEAARIAAEQARVAAEAAAARAAAEEQRRSEEAAREAEEAQARAAAEAAAAREAAEEAAAEAAREAAAEAARAAAAERAAAEAAAAAAARVAAEEAAATLAASAEAAAAEKARREEEEEAEAARAEAARVEAEKAAEEEAAARVEAEQEAAAEEARAEAERRAVEEAARAEEARLAAEDAARVEAEEAARRAAEEAARAEVEARRKEAAELKRKRRAEAAAVLKRKRASLLADRRAAAVAEAARAAEEAEACVADALAASASPVDAQQAAMDKEARGGCEPAPGQPSGRRRAAAEAARQATLTARQAELAEEARKEAAEEAAEATKEAARAVRSAAKDALFSAAAAAAEATAALTGRAAEEAAKEAAKEAGGDARAGASSRLWAAGGRLASFASSWASGARQELEGGLKEHREARACASEECELEERARRERLSNFPDELALLGFSLDDAGCLDEKRLRQVFRAKSREMHPDVAAQGGSEEERARAEEAIRELNEANEIVRKLL
;
A
#
# COMPACT_ATOMS: atom_id res chain seq x y z
N MET A 1 96.97 108.14 -82.09
CA MET A 1 95.99 108.71 -81.15
C MET A 1 94.61 108.31 -81.65
N MET A 2 94.03 107.26 -81.07
CA MET A 2 92.67 106.81 -81.37
C MET A 2 91.66 107.72 -80.63
N PRO A 3 90.47 107.99 -81.17
CA PRO A 3 89.54 108.95 -80.57
C PRO A 3 88.83 108.37 -79.34
N SER A 4 89.03 109.04 -78.19
CA SER A 4 88.55 108.67 -76.85
C SER A 4 87.01 108.57 -76.70
N ASP A 5 86.24 109.07 -77.66
CA ASP A 5 84.78 109.10 -77.59
C ASP A 5 84.12 107.76 -77.94
N GLN A 6 84.79 106.91 -78.72
CA GLN A 6 84.25 105.61 -79.13
C GLN A 6 84.22 104.61 -77.96
N TYR A 7 85.19 104.71 -77.04
CA TYR A 7 85.27 103.87 -75.84
C TYR A 7 84.19 104.23 -74.81
N LEU A 8 83.93 105.53 -74.60
CA LEU A 8 82.87 105.99 -73.69
C LEU A 8 81.47 105.67 -74.21
N GLN A 9 81.26 105.67 -75.53
CA GLN A 9 80.00 105.20 -76.13
C GLN A 9 79.81 103.69 -75.97
N GLN A 10 80.87 102.90 -76.09
CA GLN A 10 80.81 101.45 -75.85
C GLN A 10 80.52 101.12 -74.38
N VAL A 11 81.12 101.85 -73.43
CA VAL A 11 80.84 101.68 -72.00
C VAL A 11 79.40 102.06 -71.67
N ARG A 12 78.90 103.21 -72.17
CA ARG A 12 77.49 103.60 -71.96
C ARG A 12 76.49 102.65 -72.63
N ALA A 13 76.84 102.11 -73.79
CA ALA A 13 76.02 101.10 -74.46
C ALA A 13 76.02 99.77 -73.69
N ALA A 14 77.15 99.36 -73.12
CA ALA A 14 77.27 98.19 -72.26
C ALA A 14 76.53 98.37 -70.93
N GLU A 15 76.61 99.55 -70.31
CA GLU A 15 75.85 99.88 -69.09
C GLU A 15 74.34 99.93 -69.37
N ALA A 16 73.92 100.49 -70.51
CA ALA A 16 72.52 100.49 -70.92
C ALA A 16 72.00 99.07 -71.26
N ALA A 17 72.84 98.21 -71.83
CA ALA A 17 72.53 96.80 -72.06
C ALA A 17 72.42 96.03 -70.74
N ALA A 18 73.39 96.19 -69.84
CA ALA A 18 73.36 95.59 -68.51
C ALA A 18 72.16 96.07 -67.67
N ALA A 19 71.77 97.35 -67.78
CA ALA A 19 70.58 97.87 -67.11
C ALA A 19 69.28 97.30 -67.70
N ARG A 20 69.22 97.02 -69.01
CA ARG A 20 68.08 96.35 -69.64
C ARG A 20 68.01 94.87 -69.25
N GLU A 21 69.14 94.18 -69.21
CA GLU A 21 69.22 92.79 -68.76
C GLU A 21 68.85 92.67 -67.28
N ALA A 22 69.32 93.58 -66.42
CA ALA A 22 68.95 93.63 -65.01
C ALA A 22 67.45 93.92 -64.82
N LYS A 23 66.88 94.81 -65.64
CA LYS A 23 65.44 95.09 -65.62
C LYS A 23 64.62 93.88 -66.07
N GLU A 24 64.98 93.24 -67.18
CA GLU A 24 64.33 92.02 -67.66
C GLU A 24 64.48 90.86 -66.67
N ALA A 25 65.63 90.73 -66.01
CA ALA A 25 65.84 89.75 -64.94
C ALA A 25 64.92 90.05 -63.76
N SER A 26 64.82 91.31 -63.32
CA SER A 26 63.92 91.72 -62.23
C SER A 26 62.44 91.52 -62.58
N GLU A 27 62.04 91.75 -63.84
CA GLU A 27 60.67 91.52 -64.31
C GLU A 27 60.37 90.02 -64.39
N LYS A 28 61.33 89.19 -64.84
CA LYS A 28 61.21 87.72 -64.84
C LYS A 28 61.19 87.14 -63.43
N GLU A 29 61.93 87.71 -62.50
CA GLU A 29 61.87 87.34 -61.08
C GLU A 29 60.54 87.76 -60.45
N ALA A 30 60.03 88.95 -60.77
CA ALA A 30 58.73 89.41 -60.30
C ALA A 30 57.58 88.56 -60.86
N THR A 31 57.62 88.14 -62.12
CA THR A 31 56.61 87.23 -62.69
C THR A 31 56.70 85.84 -62.07
N ARG A 32 57.90 85.29 -61.88
CA ARG A 32 58.09 84.01 -61.16
C ARG A 32 57.59 84.09 -59.72
N ALA A 33 57.90 85.16 -58.99
CA ALA A 33 57.42 85.36 -57.62
C ALA A 33 55.89 85.51 -57.57
N ALA A 34 55.28 86.17 -58.57
CA ALA A 34 53.83 86.28 -58.68
C ALA A 34 53.18 84.91 -58.98
N GLU A 35 53.75 84.13 -59.90
CA GLU A 35 53.29 82.76 -60.20
C GLU A 35 53.47 81.81 -59.01
N GLU A 36 54.58 81.91 -58.28
CA GLU A 36 54.81 81.13 -57.06
C GLU A 36 53.81 81.53 -55.96
N SER A 37 53.50 82.83 -55.80
CA SER A 37 52.47 83.26 -54.85
C SER A 37 51.08 82.73 -55.23
N LYS A 38 50.74 82.72 -56.52
CA LYS A 38 49.48 82.15 -57.02
C LYS A 38 49.43 80.64 -56.79
N ALA A 39 50.53 79.93 -57.03
CA ALA A 39 50.64 78.50 -56.77
C ALA A 39 50.50 78.17 -55.28
N ARG A 40 51.09 78.98 -54.39
CA ARG A 40 50.93 78.83 -52.93
C ARG A 40 49.49 79.05 -52.49
N VAL A 41 48.82 80.10 -52.97
CA VAL A 41 47.41 80.36 -52.66
C VAL A 41 46.49 79.24 -53.20
N ALA A 42 46.76 78.73 -54.40
CA ALA A 42 46.02 77.60 -54.96
C ALA A 42 46.24 76.31 -54.15
N ALA A 43 47.48 76.04 -53.71
CA ALA A 43 47.79 74.89 -52.86
C ALA A 43 47.14 75.00 -51.47
N GLU A 44 47.13 76.19 -50.87
CA GLU A 44 46.43 76.44 -49.61
C GLU A 44 44.91 76.28 -49.75
N ALA A 45 44.32 76.73 -50.87
CA ALA A 45 42.90 76.53 -51.15
C ALA A 45 42.55 75.03 -51.30
N GLN A 46 43.37 74.28 -52.03
CA GLN A 46 43.21 72.83 -52.17
C GLN A 46 43.40 72.10 -50.83
N ALA A 47 44.35 72.53 -50.00
CA ALA A 47 44.55 71.96 -48.67
C ALA A 47 43.33 72.20 -47.76
N ARG A 48 42.73 73.40 -47.80
CA ARG A 48 41.50 73.70 -47.06
C ARG A 48 40.32 72.87 -47.54
N GLU A 49 40.13 72.73 -48.86
CA GLU A 49 39.06 71.90 -49.41
C GLU A 49 39.23 70.42 -49.03
N ALA A 50 40.47 69.91 -49.05
CA ALA A 50 40.77 68.56 -48.61
C ALA A 50 40.51 68.37 -47.10
N GLU A 51 40.82 69.38 -46.28
CA GLU A 51 40.52 69.36 -44.86
C GLU A 51 39.01 69.39 -44.59
N GLU A 52 38.25 70.22 -45.30
CA GLU A 52 36.79 70.27 -45.19
C GLU A 52 36.14 68.94 -45.60
N ARG A 53 36.60 68.32 -46.68
CA ARG A 53 36.14 66.98 -47.10
C ARG A 53 36.43 65.93 -46.03
N ARG A 54 37.64 65.92 -45.45
CA ARG A 54 37.99 65.02 -44.34
C ARG A 54 37.12 65.23 -43.11
N ARG A 55 36.81 66.50 -42.78
CA ARG A 55 35.90 66.83 -41.66
C ARG A 55 34.48 66.35 -41.93
N PHE A 56 34.00 66.48 -43.16
CA PHE A 56 32.68 65.99 -43.56
C PHE A 56 32.61 64.45 -43.51
N GLU A 57 33.61 63.77 -44.06
CA GLU A 57 33.71 62.31 -44.02
C GLU A 57 33.80 61.80 -42.57
N ALA A 58 34.61 62.44 -41.72
CA ALA A 58 34.69 62.11 -40.30
C ALA A 58 33.36 62.31 -39.57
N ALA A 59 32.66 63.42 -39.84
CA ALA A 59 31.33 63.67 -39.26
C ALA A 59 30.26 62.69 -39.78
N SER A 60 30.36 62.25 -41.03
CA SER A 60 29.49 61.21 -41.59
C SER A 60 29.76 59.85 -40.93
N ALA A 61 31.02 59.46 -40.80
CA ALA A 61 31.43 58.23 -40.13
C ALA A 61 31.01 58.22 -38.65
N GLU A 62 31.10 59.36 -37.95
CA GLU A 62 30.64 59.48 -36.57
C GLU A 62 29.11 59.31 -36.46
N LYS A 63 28.34 59.88 -37.40
CA LYS A 63 26.88 59.68 -37.45
C LYS A 63 26.51 58.23 -37.73
N GLU A 64 27.21 57.58 -38.65
CA GLU A 64 27.01 56.16 -38.95
C GLU A 64 27.35 55.29 -37.74
N ALA A 65 28.46 55.56 -37.07
CA ALA A 65 28.85 54.86 -35.84
C ALA A 65 27.80 55.02 -34.73
N ARG A 66 27.31 56.25 -34.49
CA ARG A 66 26.23 56.48 -33.51
C ARG A 66 24.94 55.76 -33.89
N SER A 67 24.58 55.75 -35.18
CA SER A 67 23.39 55.03 -35.65
C SER A 67 23.52 53.51 -35.50
N ALA A 68 24.72 52.97 -35.70
CA ALA A 68 25.02 51.56 -35.47
C ALA A 68 24.98 51.20 -33.99
N GLU A 69 25.50 52.07 -33.11
CA GLU A 69 25.43 51.89 -31.66
C GLU A 69 23.99 51.94 -31.15
N GLU A 70 23.17 52.88 -31.63
CA GLU A 70 21.74 52.92 -31.32
C GLU A 70 21.00 51.67 -31.81
N ALA A 71 21.34 51.16 -33.00
CA ALA A 71 20.76 49.91 -33.51
C ALA A 71 21.16 48.70 -32.66
N GLN A 72 22.42 48.62 -32.22
CA GLN A 72 22.88 47.57 -31.31
C GLN A 72 22.20 47.66 -29.94
N ALA A 73 22.03 48.87 -29.40
CA ALA A 73 21.32 49.08 -28.14
C ALA A 73 19.86 48.64 -28.23
N ARG A 74 19.16 48.95 -29.32
CA ARG A 74 17.78 48.48 -29.56
C ARG A 74 17.71 46.95 -29.67
N ALA A 75 18.63 46.34 -30.41
CA ALA A 75 18.70 44.88 -30.53
C ALA A 75 18.94 44.19 -29.18
N ALA A 76 19.80 44.76 -28.33
CA ALA A 76 20.06 44.26 -26.98
C ALA A 76 18.81 44.35 -26.08
N VAL A 77 18.05 45.45 -26.16
CA VAL A 77 16.78 45.59 -25.41
C VAL A 77 15.73 44.59 -25.90
N GLU A 78 15.61 44.37 -27.21
CA GLU A 78 14.69 43.37 -27.76
C GLU A 78 15.07 41.94 -27.33
N GLU A 79 16.36 41.62 -27.26
CA GLU A 79 16.85 40.33 -26.77
C GLU A 79 16.54 40.14 -25.28
N GLN A 80 16.73 41.18 -24.46
CA GLN A 80 16.34 41.16 -23.05
C GLN A 80 14.83 40.94 -22.89
N GLN A 81 13.99 41.63 -23.67
CA GLN A 81 12.54 41.44 -23.63
C GLN A 81 12.14 40.03 -24.02
N ARG A 82 12.75 39.45 -25.07
CA ARG A 82 12.49 38.05 -25.46
C ARG A 82 12.89 37.07 -24.36
N PHE A 83 14.01 37.31 -23.69
CA PHE A 83 14.44 36.49 -22.56
C PHE A 83 13.46 36.57 -21.39
N GLU A 84 12.99 37.77 -21.03
CA GLU A 84 11.98 37.95 -19.98
C GLU A 84 10.64 37.28 -20.33
N GLU A 85 10.19 37.40 -21.58
CA GLU A 85 8.99 36.71 -22.06
C GLU A 85 9.14 35.18 -22.02
N GLU A 86 10.31 34.67 -22.39
CA GLU A 86 10.60 33.24 -22.31
C GLU A 86 10.61 32.77 -20.85
N GLN A 87 11.21 33.54 -19.92
CA GLN A 87 11.17 33.23 -18.49
C GLN A 87 9.73 33.22 -17.97
N LYS A 88 8.92 34.23 -18.28
CA LYS A 88 7.50 34.27 -17.93
C LYS A 88 6.73 33.06 -18.49
N ARG A 89 6.99 32.65 -19.74
CA ARG A 89 6.39 31.44 -20.32
C ARG A 89 6.84 30.16 -19.61
N ARG A 90 8.11 30.07 -19.20
CA ARG A 90 8.62 28.93 -18.42
C ARG A 90 7.99 28.87 -17.03
N GLU A 91 7.81 30.00 -16.37
CA GLU A 91 7.13 30.09 -15.07
C GLU A 91 5.65 29.72 -15.18
N GLN A 92 4.94 30.24 -16.18
CA GLN A 92 3.55 29.86 -16.47
C GLN A 92 3.43 28.36 -16.77
N ALA A 93 4.36 27.79 -17.53
CA ALA A 93 4.38 26.35 -17.81
C ALA A 93 4.66 25.51 -16.54
N ARG A 94 5.53 25.98 -15.65
CA ARG A 94 5.78 25.33 -14.34
C ARG A 94 4.53 25.40 -13.45
N ALA A 95 3.90 26.56 -13.35
CA ALA A 95 2.66 26.74 -12.58
C ALA A 95 1.53 25.82 -13.10
N ALA A 96 1.34 25.75 -14.43
CA ALA A 96 0.36 24.85 -15.04
C ALA A 96 0.67 23.37 -14.78
N ALA A 97 1.95 22.98 -14.81
CA ALA A 97 2.37 21.62 -14.48
C ALA A 97 2.16 21.27 -13.00
N GLU A 98 2.38 22.22 -12.09
CA GLU A 98 2.09 22.04 -10.66
C GLU A 98 0.59 21.94 -10.39
N GLU A 99 -0.24 22.75 -11.06
CA GLU A 99 -1.69 22.66 -10.97
C GLU A 99 -2.20 21.30 -11.48
N GLN A 100 -1.67 20.83 -12.61
CA GLN A 100 -1.98 19.50 -13.12
C GLN A 100 -1.58 18.40 -12.12
N ARG A 101 -0.41 18.49 -11.50
CA ARG A 101 0.02 17.54 -10.45
C ARG A 101 -0.91 17.57 -9.24
N ARG A 102 -1.36 18.75 -8.82
CA ARG A 102 -2.34 18.90 -7.73
C ARG A 102 -3.68 18.25 -8.08
N TRP A 103 -4.14 18.44 -9.30
CA TRP A 103 -5.37 17.81 -9.80
C TRP A 103 -5.25 16.28 -9.87
N GLU A 104 -4.14 15.76 -10.41
CA GLU A 104 -3.87 14.31 -10.45
C GLU A 104 -3.75 13.71 -9.04
N ALA A 105 -3.11 14.42 -8.10
CA ALA A 105 -3.02 14.00 -6.70
C ALA A 105 -4.38 14.00 -5.99
N ALA A 106 -5.21 15.03 -6.23
CA ALA A 106 -6.57 15.08 -5.68
C ALA A 106 -7.43 13.92 -6.20
N ARG A 107 -7.36 13.64 -7.51
CA ARG A 107 -8.05 12.49 -8.11
C ARG A 107 -7.56 11.16 -7.55
N ALA A 108 -6.25 10.99 -7.37
CA ALA A 108 -5.69 9.78 -6.76
C ALA A 108 -6.20 9.59 -5.32
N ALA A 109 -6.29 10.68 -4.54
CA ALA A 109 -6.85 10.66 -3.19
C ALA A 109 -8.35 10.30 -3.17
N GLU A 110 -9.13 10.79 -4.14
CA GLU A 110 -10.54 10.39 -4.31
C GLU A 110 -10.69 8.91 -4.66
N GLU A 111 -9.85 8.39 -5.57
CA GLU A 111 -9.83 6.97 -5.95
C GLU A 111 -9.42 6.06 -4.77
N GLU A 112 -8.46 6.49 -3.95
CA GLU A 112 -8.06 5.79 -2.72
C GLU A 112 -9.18 5.82 -1.66
N ALA A 113 -9.81 6.98 -1.44
CA ALA A 113 -10.95 7.11 -0.54
C ALA A 113 -12.12 6.21 -0.97
N ALA A 114 -12.39 6.11 -2.27
CA ALA A 114 -13.42 5.21 -2.81
C ALA A 114 -13.07 3.74 -2.59
N ARG A 115 -11.80 3.35 -2.69
CA ARG A 115 -11.34 1.98 -2.37
C ARG A 115 -11.52 1.65 -0.90
N ILE A 116 -11.12 2.55 -0.01
CA ILE A 116 -11.29 2.39 1.44
C ILE A 116 -12.78 2.27 1.78
N ALA A 117 -13.65 3.11 1.19
CA ALA A 117 -15.09 3.03 1.38
C ALA A 117 -15.68 1.69 0.88
N ALA A 118 -15.22 1.19 -0.26
CA ALA A 118 -15.65 -0.12 -0.79
C ALA A 118 -15.20 -1.28 0.10
N GLU A 119 -13.99 -1.22 0.64
CA GLU A 119 -13.48 -2.22 1.58
C GLU A 119 -14.27 -2.21 2.89
N GLN A 120 -14.55 -1.03 3.45
CA GLN A 120 -15.40 -0.88 4.63
C GLN A 120 -16.82 -1.42 4.39
N ALA A 121 -17.39 -1.18 3.21
CA ALA A 121 -18.68 -1.74 2.83
C ALA A 121 -18.64 -3.27 2.75
N ARG A 122 -17.56 -3.85 2.22
CA ARG A 122 -17.37 -5.31 2.17
C ARG A 122 -17.28 -5.90 3.58
N VAL A 123 -16.47 -5.31 4.46
CA VAL A 123 -16.33 -5.76 5.86
C VAL A 123 -17.66 -5.64 6.61
N ALA A 124 -18.41 -4.56 6.38
CA ALA A 124 -19.75 -4.39 6.96
C ALA A 124 -20.74 -5.45 6.46
N ALA A 125 -20.70 -5.78 5.16
CA ALA A 125 -21.53 -6.84 4.58
C ALA A 125 -21.17 -8.22 5.12
N GLU A 126 -19.88 -8.53 5.25
CA GLU A 126 -19.39 -9.78 5.85
C GLU A 126 -19.79 -9.90 7.33
N ALA A 127 -19.66 -8.81 8.10
CA ALA A 127 -20.12 -8.77 9.49
C ALA A 127 -21.65 -8.94 9.61
N ALA A 128 -22.43 -8.39 8.68
CA ALA A 128 -23.87 -8.58 8.63
C ALA A 128 -24.24 -10.04 8.29
N ALA A 129 -23.54 -10.65 7.32
CA ALA A 129 -23.72 -12.06 6.98
C ALA A 129 -23.36 -12.98 8.15
N ALA A 130 -22.26 -12.70 8.86
CA ALA A 130 -21.85 -13.46 10.04
C ALA A 130 -22.89 -13.35 11.19
N ARG A 131 -23.51 -12.18 11.38
CA ARG A 131 -24.60 -12.02 12.37
C ARG A 131 -25.85 -12.81 11.96
N ALA A 132 -26.23 -12.77 10.69
CA ALA A 132 -27.35 -13.55 10.18
C ALA A 132 -27.13 -15.06 10.37
N ALA A 133 -25.94 -15.56 10.03
CA ALA A 133 -25.57 -16.96 10.24
C ALA A 133 -25.58 -17.34 11.73
N ALA A 134 -25.11 -16.47 12.62
CA ALA A 134 -25.14 -16.70 14.06
C ALA A 134 -26.58 -16.70 14.63
N GLU A 135 -27.47 -15.87 14.11
CA GLU A 135 -28.89 -15.89 14.48
C GLU A 135 -29.59 -17.16 13.99
N GLU A 136 -29.28 -17.63 12.77
CA GLU A 136 -29.79 -18.89 12.25
C GLU A 136 -29.31 -20.09 13.07
N GLN A 137 -28.03 -20.11 13.46
CA GLN A 137 -27.49 -21.12 14.35
C GLN A 137 -28.18 -21.11 15.73
N ARG A 138 -28.47 -19.92 16.29
CA ARG A 138 -29.22 -19.84 17.55
C ARG A 138 -30.64 -20.39 17.41
N ARG A 139 -31.32 -20.11 16.30
CA ARG A 139 -32.66 -20.65 16.02
C ARG A 139 -32.63 -22.17 15.87
N SER A 140 -31.61 -22.73 15.22
CA SER A 140 -31.48 -24.19 15.08
C SER A 140 -31.13 -24.86 16.41
N GLU A 141 -30.27 -24.25 17.23
CA GLU A 141 -29.97 -24.72 18.59
C GLU A 141 -31.21 -24.63 19.52
N GLU A 142 -32.01 -23.57 19.42
CA GLU A 142 -33.25 -23.42 20.18
C GLU A 142 -34.30 -24.45 19.74
N ALA A 143 -34.50 -24.63 18.43
CA ALA A 143 -35.38 -25.67 17.90
C ALA A 143 -34.94 -27.08 18.31
N ALA A 144 -33.63 -27.36 18.35
CA ALA A 144 -33.10 -28.62 18.83
C ALA A 144 -33.39 -28.84 20.33
N ARG A 145 -33.26 -27.80 21.16
CA ARG A 145 -33.62 -27.86 22.58
C ARG A 145 -35.11 -28.08 22.80
N GLU A 146 -35.96 -27.40 22.04
CA GLU A 146 -37.42 -27.62 22.10
C GLU A 146 -37.79 -29.04 21.69
N ALA A 147 -37.13 -29.60 20.67
CA ALA A 147 -37.32 -30.99 20.26
C ALA A 147 -36.86 -31.98 21.34
N GLU A 148 -35.71 -31.74 21.99
CA GLU A 148 -35.22 -32.57 23.10
C GLU A 148 -36.19 -32.49 24.30
N GLU A 149 -36.69 -31.29 24.64
CA GLU A 149 -37.67 -31.13 25.71
C GLU A 149 -38.99 -31.84 25.40
N ALA A 150 -39.47 -31.76 24.15
CA ALA A 150 -40.64 -32.49 23.70
C ALA A 150 -40.45 -34.02 23.78
N GLN A 151 -39.28 -34.53 23.39
CA GLN A 151 -38.93 -35.96 23.54
C GLN A 151 -38.88 -36.37 25.02
N ALA A 152 -38.30 -35.53 25.89
CA ALA A 152 -38.25 -35.80 27.33
C ALA A 152 -39.66 -35.83 27.96
N ARG A 153 -40.55 -34.92 27.55
CA ARG A 153 -41.96 -34.91 27.98
C ARG A 153 -42.69 -36.17 27.51
N ALA A 154 -42.53 -36.56 26.25
CA ALA A 154 -43.13 -37.77 25.71
C ALA A 154 -42.61 -39.04 26.42
N ALA A 155 -41.31 -39.10 26.73
CA ALA A 155 -40.72 -40.20 27.49
C ALA A 155 -41.24 -40.26 28.93
N ALA A 156 -41.41 -39.10 29.60
CA ALA A 156 -41.99 -39.02 30.93
C ALA A 156 -43.46 -39.46 30.95
N GLU A 157 -44.25 -39.04 29.96
CA GLU A 157 -45.65 -39.46 29.80
C GLU A 157 -45.74 -40.97 29.54
N ALA A 158 -44.89 -41.52 28.68
CA ALA A 158 -44.81 -42.95 28.43
C ALA A 158 -44.40 -43.75 29.69
N ALA A 159 -43.48 -43.22 30.51
CA ALA A 159 -43.10 -43.83 31.78
C ALA A 159 -44.25 -43.82 32.78
N ALA A 160 -44.97 -42.70 32.92
CA ALA A 160 -46.15 -42.60 33.78
C ALA A 160 -47.27 -43.55 33.33
N ALA A 161 -47.47 -43.70 32.01
CA ALA A 161 -48.45 -44.64 31.46
C ALA A 161 -48.08 -46.10 31.78
N ARG A 162 -46.78 -46.45 31.78
CA ARG A 162 -46.31 -47.78 32.18
C ARG A 162 -46.52 -48.04 33.67
N GLU A 163 -46.20 -47.08 34.53
CA GLU A 163 -46.42 -47.19 35.97
C GLU A 163 -47.92 -47.38 36.28
N ALA A 164 -48.79 -46.60 35.64
CA ALA A 164 -50.23 -46.75 35.76
C ALA A 164 -50.73 -48.12 35.26
N ALA A 165 -50.17 -48.64 34.16
CA ALA A 165 -50.50 -49.96 33.65
C ALA A 165 -50.02 -51.09 34.59
N GLU A 166 -48.85 -50.96 35.21
CA GLU A 166 -48.34 -51.89 36.21
C GLU A 166 -49.19 -51.88 37.49
N GLU A 167 -49.62 -50.71 37.96
CA GLU A 167 -50.52 -50.58 39.11
C GLU A 167 -51.90 -51.21 38.82
N ALA A 168 -52.48 -50.93 37.65
CA ALA A 168 -53.73 -51.55 37.21
C ALA A 168 -53.62 -53.08 37.08
N ALA A 169 -52.51 -53.58 36.52
CA ALA A 169 -52.25 -55.02 36.45
C ALA A 169 -52.08 -55.66 37.84
N ALA A 170 -51.43 -54.96 38.78
CA ALA A 170 -51.28 -55.43 40.15
C ALA A 170 -52.61 -55.45 40.91
N GLU A 171 -53.48 -54.46 40.70
CA GLU A 171 -54.83 -54.43 41.25
C GLU A 171 -55.70 -55.57 40.70
N ALA A 172 -55.70 -55.76 39.37
CA ALA A 172 -56.39 -56.88 38.71
C ALA A 172 -55.90 -58.24 39.23
N ALA A 173 -54.58 -58.40 39.45
CA ALA A 173 -54.01 -59.62 40.01
C ALA A 173 -54.44 -59.85 41.47
N ARG A 174 -54.59 -58.80 42.29
CA ARG A 174 -55.10 -58.90 43.67
C ARG A 174 -56.57 -59.31 43.68
N GLU A 175 -57.37 -58.75 42.78
CA GLU A 175 -58.78 -59.10 42.66
C GLU A 175 -58.95 -60.56 42.22
N ALA A 176 -58.22 -60.99 41.19
CA ALA A 176 -58.20 -62.39 40.75
C ALA A 176 -57.73 -63.35 41.86
N ALA A 177 -56.72 -62.98 42.64
CA ALA A 177 -56.26 -63.78 43.79
C ALA A 177 -57.30 -63.86 44.91
N ALA A 178 -58.03 -62.76 45.17
CA ALA A 178 -59.11 -62.73 46.15
C ALA A 178 -60.31 -63.57 45.71
N GLU A 179 -60.65 -63.55 44.42
CA GLU A 179 -61.68 -64.41 43.84
C GLU A 179 -61.28 -65.90 43.90
N ALA A 180 -60.04 -66.24 43.52
CA ALA A 180 -59.51 -67.59 43.66
C ALA A 180 -59.51 -68.08 45.12
N ALA A 181 -59.20 -67.21 46.08
CA ALA A 181 -59.27 -67.53 47.50
C ALA A 181 -60.71 -67.78 47.97
N ARG A 182 -61.70 -67.00 47.47
CA ARG A 182 -63.13 -67.23 47.73
C ARG A 182 -63.61 -68.55 47.12
N ALA A 183 -63.20 -68.85 45.89
CA ALA A 183 -63.51 -70.11 45.23
C ALA A 183 -62.92 -71.31 46.01
N ALA A 184 -61.66 -71.26 46.42
CA ALA A 184 -61.03 -72.29 47.22
C ALA A 184 -61.67 -72.45 48.63
N ALA A 185 -62.12 -71.34 49.24
CA ALA A 185 -62.85 -71.39 50.50
C ALA A 185 -64.25 -72.01 50.33
N ALA A 186 -64.93 -71.71 49.21
CA ALA A 186 -66.20 -72.32 48.86
C ALA A 186 -66.05 -73.83 48.60
N GLU A 187 -65.00 -74.25 47.91
CA GLU A 187 -64.68 -75.68 47.71
C GLU A 187 -64.39 -76.39 49.03
N ARG A 188 -63.63 -75.76 49.94
CA ARG A 188 -63.38 -76.33 51.27
C ARG A 188 -64.66 -76.43 52.10
N ALA A 189 -65.52 -75.40 52.07
CA ALA A 189 -66.82 -75.43 52.72
C ALA A 189 -67.73 -76.51 52.12
N ALA A 190 -67.71 -76.70 50.80
CA ALA A 190 -68.43 -77.78 50.12
C ALA A 190 -67.86 -79.16 50.49
N ALA A 191 -66.55 -79.31 50.60
CA ALA A 191 -65.90 -80.54 51.04
C ALA A 191 -66.19 -80.87 52.51
N GLU A 192 -66.20 -79.87 53.40
CA GLU A 192 -66.61 -80.05 54.79
C GLU A 192 -68.10 -80.36 54.92
N ALA A 193 -68.96 -79.73 54.11
CA ALA A 193 -70.38 -80.06 54.05
C ALA A 193 -70.60 -81.48 53.52
N ALA A 194 -69.84 -81.91 52.51
CA ALA A 194 -69.85 -83.28 51.99
C ALA A 194 -69.33 -84.29 53.02
N ALA A 195 -68.29 -83.95 53.79
CA ALA A 195 -67.79 -84.79 54.89
C ALA A 195 -68.80 -84.87 56.05
N ALA A 196 -69.50 -83.79 56.37
CA ALA A 196 -70.57 -83.77 57.36
C ALA A 196 -71.81 -84.56 56.87
N ALA A 197 -72.13 -84.50 55.58
CA ALA A 197 -73.16 -85.34 54.97
C ALA A 197 -72.75 -86.82 54.98
N ALA A 198 -71.49 -87.14 54.65
CA ALA A 198 -70.96 -88.50 54.74
C ALA A 198 -70.94 -89.03 56.19
N ALA A 199 -70.65 -88.17 57.18
CA ALA A 199 -70.76 -88.51 58.59
C ALA A 199 -72.23 -88.74 59.04
N ARG A 200 -73.20 -88.03 58.44
CA ARG A 200 -74.62 -88.29 58.64
C ARG A 200 -75.07 -89.60 57.99
N VAL A 201 -74.59 -89.92 56.79
CA VAL A 201 -74.84 -91.20 56.12
C VAL A 201 -74.22 -92.36 56.89
N ALA A 202 -73.01 -92.21 57.45
CA ALA A 202 -72.40 -93.23 58.31
C ALA A 202 -73.14 -93.39 59.67
N ALA A 203 -73.76 -92.33 60.18
CA ALA A 203 -74.63 -92.39 61.36
C ALA A 203 -76.02 -93.00 61.03
N GLU A 204 -76.54 -92.78 59.82
CA GLU A 204 -77.79 -93.37 59.33
C GLU A 204 -77.63 -94.84 58.90
N GLU A 205 -76.49 -95.26 58.35
CA GLU A 205 -76.19 -96.68 58.06
C GLU A 205 -76.03 -97.52 59.35
N ALA A 206 -75.57 -96.90 60.45
CA ALA A 206 -75.59 -97.50 61.78
C ALA A 206 -77.01 -97.60 62.39
N ALA A 207 -77.98 -96.80 61.92
CA ALA A 207 -79.38 -96.86 62.29
C ALA A 207 -80.23 -97.77 61.35
N ALA A 208 -79.84 -97.89 60.08
CA ALA A 208 -80.56 -98.64 59.04
C ALA A 208 -80.37 -100.16 59.10
N THR A 209 -79.34 -100.66 59.80
CA THR A 209 -79.19 -102.10 60.09
C THR A 209 -80.17 -102.63 61.17
N LEU A 210 -80.94 -101.74 61.82
CA LEU A 210 -82.03 -102.10 62.74
C LEU A 210 -83.45 -101.87 62.16
N ALA A 211 -83.57 -101.28 60.96
CA ALA A 211 -84.86 -100.95 60.33
C ALA A 211 -85.10 -101.67 58.98
N ALA A 212 -84.20 -102.55 58.55
CA ALA A 212 -84.33 -103.42 57.39
C ALA A 212 -85.22 -104.66 57.62
N SER A 213 -86.24 -104.55 58.48
CA SER A 213 -87.16 -105.66 58.75
C SER A 213 -88.63 -105.24 58.89
N ALA A 214 -89.14 -104.39 58.00
CA ALA A 214 -90.54 -104.49 57.56
C ALA A 214 -90.84 -103.49 56.42
N GLU A 215 -90.71 -103.98 55.19
CA GLU A 215 -91.82 -103.95 54.23
C GLU A 215 -92.54 -102.61 53.95
N ALA A 216 -91.79 -101.58 53.57
CA ALA A 216 -92.35 -100.49 52.75
C ALA A 216 -91.36 -99.89 51.73
N ALA A 217 -90.36 -100.68 51.33
CA ALA A 217 -90.07 -100.78 49.91
C ALA A 217 -91.37 -101.26 49.25
N ALA A 218 -92.02 -100.52 48.37
CA ALA A 218 -91.61 -100.51 46.97
C ALA A 218 -92.41 -99.51 46.11
N ALA A 219 -93.08 -98.49 46.67
CA ALA A 219 -94.03 -97.66 45.90
C ALA A 219 -93.58 -96.21 45.63
N GLU A 220 -92.61 -95.65 46.37
CA GLU A 220 -92.27 -94.22 46.27
C GLU A 220 -91.01 -93.92 45.45
N LYS A 221 -90.17 -94.93 45.18
CA LYS A 221 -88.90 -94.76 44.44
C LYS A 221 -89.09 -94.55 42.93
N ALA A 222 -90.22 -94.99 42.36
CA ALA A 222 -90.49 -94.86 40.93
C ALA A 222 -90.95 -93.46 40.49
N ARG A 223 -91.19 -92.51 41.41
CA ARG A 223 -91.67 -91.15 41.08
C ARG A 223 -90.60 -90.06 41.12
N ARG A 224 -89.40 -90.32 41.68
CA ARG A 224 -88.32 -89.32 41.78
C ARG A 224 -87.27 -89.43 40.67
N GLU A 225 -87.15 -90.58 40.04
CA GLU A 225 -86.17 -90.80 38.96
C GLU A 225 -86.59 -90.14 37.63
N GLU A 226 -87.89 -89.84 37.41
CA GLU A 226 -88.39 -89.14 36.21
C GLU A 226 -88.26 -87.60 36.26
N GLU A 227 -88.08 -87.01 37.46
CA GLU A 227 -87.94 -85.56 37.64
C GLU A 227 -86.47 -85.10 37.58
N GLU A 228 -85.54 -85.97 37.99
CA GLU A 228 -84.09 -85.72 37.96
C GLU A 228 -83.51 -85.75 36.52
N GLU A 229 -84.04 -86.61 35.64
CA GLU A 229 -83.64 -86.65 34.22
C GLU A 229 -84.15 -85.41 33.44
N ALA A 230 -85.25 -84.80 33.87
CA ALA A 230 -85.80 -83.58 33.26
C ALA A 230 -85.02 -82.30 33.64
N GLU A 231 -84.33 -82.29 34.79
CA GLU A 231 -83.48 -81.18 35.23
C GLU A 231 -82.06 -81.26 34.65
N ALA A 232 -81.51 -82.47 34.49
CA ALA A 232 -80.23 -82.70 33.81
C ALA A 232 -80.26 -82.27 32.33
N ALA A 233 -81.37 -82.51 31.61
CA ALA A 233 -81.55 -82.08 30.22
C ALA A 233 -81.66 -80.55 30.06
N ARG A 234 -82.07 -79.81 31.11
CA ARG A 234 -82.12 -78.33 31.10
C ARG A 234 -80.77 -77.70 31.49
N ALA A 235 -79.97 -78.35 32.32
CA ALA A 235 -78.64 -77.89 32.69
C ALA A 235 -77.60 -78.07 31.57
N GLU A 236 -77.73 -79.13 30.76
CA GLU A 236 -76.86 -79.35 29.59
C GLU A 236 -77.21 -78.37 28.44
N ALA A 237 -78.50 -78.07 28.23
CA ALA A 237 -78.93 -77.03 27.28
C ALA A 237 -78.41 -75.62 27.65
N ALA A 238 -78.32 -75.30 28.95
CA ALA A 238 -77.79 -74.01 29.42
C ALA A 238 -76.26 -73.90 29.28
N ARG A 239 -75.51 -75.01 29.35
CA ARG A 239 -74.04 -75.01 29.14
C ARG A 239 -73.66 -74.84 27.67
N VAL A 240 -74.41 -75.48 26.76
CA VAL A 240 -74.16 -75.36 25.32
C VAL A 240 -74.50 -73.97 24.78
N GLU A 241 -75.47 -73.25 25.35
CA GLU A 241 -75.70 -71.83 24.99
C GLU A 241 -74.69 -70.87 25.62
N ALA A 242 -74.21 -71.13 26.84
CA ALA A 242 -73.16 -70.32 27.45
C ALA A 242 -71.80 -70.48 26.76
N GLU A 243 -71.46 -71.69 26.29
CA GLU A 243 -70.24 -71.97 25.53
C GLU A 243 -70.27 -71.33 24.14
N LYS A 244 -71.42 -71.37 23.45
CA LYS A 244 -71.60 -70.66 22.17
C LYS A 244 -71.53 -69.14 22.32
N ALA A 245 -72.06 -68.57 23.41
CA ALA A 245 -71.93 -67.14 23.68
C ALA A 245 -70.48 -66.73 23.99
N ALA A 246 -69.70 -67.57 24.67
CA ALA A 246 -68.29 -67.33 24.94
C ALA A 246 -67.40 -67.44 23.69
N GLU A 247 -67.71 -68.37 22.78
CA GLU A 247 -67.02 -68.49 21.49
C GLU A 247 -67.34 -67.33 20.55
N GLU A 248 -68.58 -66.83 20.53
CA GLU A 248 -68.97 -65.65 19.73
C GLU A 248 -68.34 -64.35 20.27
N GLU A 249 -68.23 -64.20 21.60
CA GLU A 249 -67.52 -63.05 22.20
C GLU A 249 -66.00 -63.14 21.98
N ALA A 250 -65.41 -64.34 22.02
CA ALA A 250 -63.99 -64.53 21.71
C ALA A 250 -63.69 -64.26 20.23
N ALA A 251 -64.57 -64.69 19.31
CA ALA A 251 -64.46 -64.37 17.89
C ALA A 251 -64.57 -62.87 17.62
N ALA A 252 -65.51 -62.17 18.29
CA ALA A 252 -65.66 -60.72 18.17
C ALA A 252 -64.44 -59.95 18.69
N ARG A 253 -63.77 -60.43 19.75
CA ARG A 253 -62.53 -59.81 20.26
C ARG A 253 -61.36 -59.99 19.32
N VAL A 254 -61.22 -61.15 18.68
CA VAL A 254 -60.16 -61.40 17.69
C VAL A 254 -60.38 -60.59 16.41
N GLU A 255 -61.63 -60.42 15.95
CA GLU A 255 -61.91 -59.54 14.81
C GLU A 255 -61.65 -58.06 15.13
N ALA A 256 -62.03 -57.59 16.32
CA ALA A 256 -61.73 -56.22 16.75
C ALA A 256 -60.22 -55.95 16.88
N GLU A 257 -59.45 -56.93 17.36
CA GLU A 257 -57.99 -56.83 17.45
C GLU A 257 -57.33 -56.86 16.05
N GLN A 258 -57.86 -57.66 15.11
CA GLN A 258 -57.39 -57.67 13.73
C GLN A 258 -57.71 -56.37 12.99
N GLU A 259 -58.86 -55.75 13.23
CA GLU A 259 -59.18 -54.43 12.66
C GLU A 259 -58.28 -53.34 13.23
N ALA A 260 -58.02 -53.34 14.55
CA ALA A 260 -57.10 -52.39 15.18
C ALA A 260 -55.66 -52.53 14.67
N ALA A 261 -55.15 -53.76 14.53
CA ALA A 261 -53.83 -54.02 13.98
C ALA A 261 -53.73 -53.66 12.48
N ALA A 262 -54.80 -53.86 11.72
CA ALA A 262 -54.86 -53.46 10.31
C ALA A 262 -54.92 -51.93 10.13
N GLU A 263 -55.59 -51.22 11.05
CA GLU A 263 -55.62 -49.75 11.06
C GLU A 263 -54.26 -49.16 11.46
N GLU A 264 -53.59 -49.73 12.48
CA GLU A 264 -52.24 -49.31 12.87
C GLU A 264 -51.21 -49.55 11.75
N ALA A 265 -51.29 -50.69 11.05
CA ALA A 265 -50.44 -50.97 9.89
C ALA A 265 -50.67 -49.99 8.71
N ARG A 266 -51.92 -49.54 8.49
CA ARG A 266 -52.23 -48.51 7.48
C ARG A 266 -51.72 -47.14 7.91
N ALA A 267 -51.87 -46.77 9.18
CA ALA A 267 -51.36 -45.51 9.72
C ALA A 267 -49.82 -45.46 9.66
N GLU A 268 -49.12 -46.56 9.93
CA GLU A 268 -47.67 -46.64 9.81
C GLU A 268 -47.22 -46.56 8.34
N ALA A 269 -47.93 -47.22 7.42
CA ALA A 269 -47.66 -47.13 5.98
C ALA A 269 -47.86 -45.69 5.45
N GLU A 270 -48.90 -44.99 5.91
CA GLU A 270 -49.15 -43.59 5.54
C GLU A 270 -48.06 -42.66 6.11
N ARG A 271 -47.64 -42.85 7.37
CA ARG A 271 -46.53 -42.09 7.97
C ARG A 271 -45.23 -42.28 7.18
N ARG A 272 -44.90 -43.51 6.77
CA ARG A 272 -43.71 -43.78 5.95
C ARG A 272 -43.81 -43.14 4.57
N ALA A 273 -44.99 -43.13 3.94
CA ALA A 273 -45.20 -42.46 2.66
C ALA A 273 -45.03 -40.93 2.76
N VAL A 274 -45.49 -40.32 3.85
CA VAL A 274 -45.31 -38.87 4.11
C VAL A 274 -43.85 -38.54 4.40
N GLU A 275 -43.15 -39.37 5.17
CA GLU A 275 -41.73 -39.17 5.46
C GLU A 275 -40.85 -39.33 4.22
N GLU A 276 -41.15 -40.30 3.36
CA GLU A 276 -40.45 -40.49 2.08
C GLU A 276 -40.72 -39.32 1.11
N ALA A 277 -41.96 -38.80 1.07
CA ALA A 277 -42.29 -37.61 0.29
C ALA A 277 -41.55 -36.36 0.80
N ALA A 278 -41.44 -36.18 2.12
CA ALA A 278 -40.69 -35.07 2.72
C ALA A 278 -39.18 -35.14 2.39
N ARG A 279 -38.57 -36.34 2.48
CA ARG A 279 -37.16 -36.55 2.09
C ARG A 279 -36.93 -36.32 0.59
N ALA A 280 -37.89 -36.68 -0.26
CA ALA A 280 -37.80 -36.43 -1.69
C ALA A 280 -37.89 -34.93 -2.02
N GLU A 281 -38.68 -34.16 -1.27
CA GLU A 281 -38.77 -32.70 -1.42
C GLU A 281 -37.49 -32.01 -0.92
N GLU A 282 -36.95 -32.42 0.23
CA GLU A 282 -35.68 -31.92 0.76
C GLU A 282 -34.51 -32.21 -0.19
N ALA A 283 -34.46 -33.42 -0.76
CA ALA A 283 -33.45 -33.78 -1.76
C ALA A 283 -33.59 -32.94 -3.05
N ARG A 284 -34.81 -32.58 -3.45
CA ARG A 284 -35.05 -31.69 -4.60
C ARG A 284 -34.58 -30.27 -4.31
N LEU A 285 -34.88 -29.73 -3.12
CA LEU A 285 -34.44 -28.40 -2.71
C LEU A 285 -32.91 -28.33 -2.62
N ALA A 286 -32.26 -29.35 -2.05
CA ALA A 286 -30.81 -29.44 -2.01
C ALA A 286 -30.17 -29.49 -3.41
N ALA A 287 -30.79 -30.19 -4.37
CA ALA A 287 -30.34 -30.22 -5.76
C ALA A 287 -30.53 -28.86 -6.48
N GLU A 288 -31.61 -28.15 -6.17
CA GLU A 288 -31.88 -26.81 -6.71
C GLU A 288 -30.89 -25.77 -6.16
N ASP A 289 -30.59 -25.82 -4.86
CA ASP A 289 -29.58 -24.95 -4.24
C ASP A 289 -28.18 -25.25 -4.76
N ALA A 290 -27.82 -26.52 -4.94
CA ALA A 290 -26.55 -26.92 -5.56
C ALA A 290 -26.43 -26.37 -6.99
N ALA A 291 -27.48 -26.47 -7.80
CA ALA A 291 -27.51 -25.91 -9.15
C ALA A 291 -27.40 -24.38 -9.16
N ARG A 292 -28.00 -23.70 -8.18
CA ARG A 292 -27.92 -22.24 -8.04
C ARG A 292 -26.51 -21.79 -7.68
N VAL A 293 -25.84 -22.49 -6.75
CA VAL A 293 -24.45 -22.19 -6.37
C VAL A 293 -23.49 -22.42 -7.54
N GLU A 294 -23.64 -23.52 -8.31
CA GLU A 294 -22.84 -23.73 -9.52
C GLU A 294 -23.05 -22.63 -10.57
N ALA A 295 -24.29 -22.18 -10.76
CA ALA A 295 -24.60 -21.08 -11.69
C ALA A 295 -23.98 -19.74 -11.22
N GLU A 296 -24.02 -19.46 -9.92
CA GLU A 296 -23.40 -18.27 -9.33
C GLU A 296 -21.87 -18.31 -9.45
N GLU A 297 -21.24 -19.47 -9.17
CA GLU A 297 -19.81 -19.65 -9.36
C GLU A 297 -19.39 -19.50 -10.84
N ALA A 298 -20.18 -20.06 -11.77
CA ALA A 298 -19.93 -19.91 -13.21
C ALA A 298 -20.03 -18.44 -13.64
N ALA A 299 -21.04 -17.71 -13.16
CA ALA A 299 -21.18 -16.28 -13.42
C ALA A 299 -20.00 -15.47 -12.84
N ARG A 300 -19.55 -15.80 -11.62
CA ARG A 300 -18.39 -15.16 -10.99
C ARG A 300 -17.10 -15.42 -11.77
N ARG A 301 -16.86 -16.66 -12.23
CA ARG A 301 -15.69 -17.01 -13.06
C ARG A 301 -15.70 -16.26 -14.39
N ALA A 302 -16.86 -16.15 -15.04
CA ALA A 302 -17.01 -15.38 -16.28
C ALA A 302 -16.73 -13.88 -16.08
N ALA A 303 -17.22 -13.29 -14.97
CA ALA A 303 -16.94 -11.90 -14.63
C ALA A 303 -15.45 -11.64 -14.31
N GLU A 304 -14.79 -12.58 -13.62
CA GLU A 304 -13.36 -12.48 -13.33
C GLU A 304 -12.51 -12.59 -14.60
N GLU A 305 -12.86 -13.50 -15.51
CA GLU A 305 -12.18 -13.64 -16.80
C GLU A 305 -12.35 -12.38 -17.67
N ALA A 306 -13.54 -11.79 -17.69
CA ALA A 306 -13.78 -10.52 -18.37
C ALA A 306 -12.94 -9.38 -17.78
N ALA A 307 -12.84 -9.30 -16.45
CA ALA A 307 -12.00 -8.30 -15.78
C ALA A 307 -10.51 -8.50 -16.09
N ARG A 308 -10.03 -9.76 -16.13
CA ARG A 308 -8.65 -10.08 -16.53
C ARG A 308 -8.36 -9.68 -17.98
N ALA A 309 -9.30 -9.94 -18.89
CA ALA A 309 -9.19 -9.55 -20.30
C ALA A 309 -9.12 -8.02 -20.47
N GLU A 310 -9.92 -7.26 -19.71
CA GLU A 310 -9.88 -5.79 -19.73
C GLU A 310 -8.53 -5.24 -19.22
N VAL A 311 -8.01 -5.80 -18.12
CA VAL A 311 -6.69 -5.42 -17.60
C VAL A 311 -5.58 -5.72 -18.62
N GLU A 312 -5.65 -6.86 -19.31
CA GLU A 312 -4.70 -7.20 -20.37
C GLU A 312 -4.80 -6.24 -21.56
N ALA A 313 -6.01 -5.86 -21.97
CA ALA A 313 -6.24 -4.88 -23.03
C ALA A 313 -5.62 -3.52 -22.66
N ARG A 314 -5.87 -3.02 -21.44
CA ARG A 314 -5.26 -1.77 -20.95
C ARG A 314 -3.73 -1.84 -20.90
N ARG A 315 -3.16 -3.00 -20.55
CA ARG A 315 -1.70 -3.21 -20.59
C ARG A 315 -1.15 -3.13 -22.01
N LYS A 316 -1.86 -3.70 -23.00
CA LYS A 316 -1.46 -3.62 -24.42
C LYS A 316 -1.53 -2.18 -24.94
N GLU A 317 -2.60 -1.46 -24.64
CA GLU A 317 -2.74 -0.03 -25.00
C GLU A 317 -1.65 0.84 -24.36
N ALA A 318 -1.36 0.64 -23.07
CA ALA A 318 -0.29 1.35 -22.38
C ALA A 318 1.09 1.05 -22.99
N ALA A 319 1.35 -0.20 -23.39
CA ALA A 319 2.58 -0.58 -24.07
C ALA A 319 2.70 0.08 -25.46
N GLU A 320 1.60 0.18 -26.20
CA GLU A 320 1.56 0.86 -27.50
C GLU A 320 1.80 2.37 -27.34
N LEU A 321 1.16 3.01 -26.35
CA LEU A 321 1.39 4.43 -26.04
C LEU A 321 2.86 4.68 -25.67
N LYS A 322 3.47 3.79 -24.88
CA LYS A 322 4.90 3.86 -24.53
C LYS A 322 5.79 3.71 -25.76
N ARG A 323 5.43 2.85 -26.72
CA ARG A 323 6.14 2.73 -28.01
C ARG A 323 6.02 4.00 -28.85
N LYS A 324 4.81 4.60 -28.94
CA LYS A 324 4.58 5.88 -29.64
C LYS A 324 5.42 7.01 -29.03
N ARG A 325 5.38 7.18 -27.70
CA ARG A 325 6.21 8.17 -26.99
C ARG A 325 7.71 7.99 -27.21
N ARG A 326 8.19 6.73 -27.24
CA ARG A 326 9.60 6.43 -27.55
C ARG A 326 9.95 6.77 -29.00
N ALA A 327 9.07 6.50 -29.95
CA ALA A 327 9.26 6.84 -31.35
C ALA A 327 9.28 8.37 -31.56
N GLU A 328 8.38 9.10 -30.91
CA GLU A 328 8.37 10.58 -30.91
C GLU A 328 9.63 11.16 -30.29
N ALA A 329 10.05 10.67 -29.11
CA ALA A 329 11.29 11.09 -28.48
C ALA A 329 12.51 10.83 -29.37
N ALA A 330 12.58 9.68 -30.03
CA ALA A 330 13.62 9.36 -31.00
C ALA A 330 13.59 10.30 -32.22
N ALA A 331 12.40 10.66 -32.72
CA ALA A 331 12.25 11.63 -33.81
C ALA A 331 12.70 13.04 -33.40
N VAL A 332 12.39 13.48 -32.18
CA VAL A 332 12.87 14.76 -31.62
C VAL A 332 14.39 14.77 -31.50
N LEU A 333 14.99 13.70 -30.99
CA LEU A 333 16.45 13.56 -30.92
C LEU A 333 17.09 13.57 -32.32
N LYS A 334 16.48 12.90 -33.30
CA LYS A 334 16.94 12.92 -34.69
C LYS A 334 16.89 14.34 -35.29
N ARG A 335 15.81 15.10 -35.04
CA ARG A 335 15.69 16.51 -35.45
C ARG A 335 16.73 17.39 -34.77
N LYS A 336 16.92 17.26 -33.45
CA LYS A 336 17.96 17.99 -32.71
C LYS A 336 19.36 17.69 -33.25
N ARG A 337 19.67 16.43 -33.52
CA ARG A 337 20.96 16.03 -34.11
C ARG A 337 21.14 16.62 -35.51
N ALA A 338 20.09 16.62 -36.34
CA ALA A 338 20.14 17.24 -37.66
C ALA A 338 20.37 18.76 -37.57
N SER A 339 19.69 19.45 -36.64
CA SER A 339 19.92 20.88 -36.35
C SER A 339 21.36 21.14 -35.96
N LEU A 340 21.88 20.41 -34.97
CA LEU A 340 23.27 20.58 -34.51
C LEU A 340 24.31 20.32 -35.62
N LEU A 341 24.04 19.37 -36.53
CA LEU A 341 24.89 19.14 -37.69
C LEU A 341 24.78 20.26 -38.72
N ALA A 342 23.60 20.85 -38.91
CA ALA A 342 23.41 22.03 -39.75
C ALA A 342 24.14 23.24 -39.18
N ASP A 343 24.01 23.48 -37.86
CA ASP A 343 24.70 24.56 -37.15
C ASP A 343 26.23 24.40 -37.24
N ARG A 344 26.74 23.17 -37.07
CA ARG A 344 28.18 22.89 -37.27
C ARG A 344 28.65 23.12 -38.70
N ARG A 345 27.84 22.77 -39.70
CA ARG A 345 28.17 23.04 -41.11
C ARG A 345 28.17 24.53 -41.39
N ALA A 346 27.18 25.28 -40.88
CA ALA A 346 27.13 26.72 -41.01
C ALA A 346 28.34 27.39 -40.34
N ALA A 347 28.72 26.95 -39.14
CA ALA A 347 29.92 27.41 -38.46
C ALA A 347 31.21 27.12 -39.27
N ALA A 348 31.34 25.91 -39.82
CA ALA A 348 32.50 25.54 -40.65
C ALA A 348 32.57 26.37 -41.96
N VAL A 349 31.43 26.68 -42.57
CA VAL A 349 31.37 27.56 -43.75
C VAL A 349 31.76 28.99 -43.38
N ALA A 350 31.28 29.51 -42.25
CA ALA A 350 31.65 30.84 -41.75
C ALA A 350 33.16 30.92 -41.42
N GLU A 351 33.72 29.86 -40.83
CA GLU A 351 35.16 29.76 -40.56
C GLU A 351 35.97 29.70 -41.86
N ALA A 352 35.54 28.92 -42.85
CA ALA A 352 36.16 28.86 -44.16
C ALA A 352 36.10 30.20 -44.90
N ALA A 353 34.99 30.94 -44.79
CA ALA A 353 34.84 32.28 -45.36
C ALA A 353 35.82 33.27 -44.72
N ARG A 354 35.94 33.27 -43.38
CA ARG A 354 36.94 34.11 -42.67
C ARG A 354 38.37 33.75 -43.08
N ALA A 355 38.67 32.46 -43.19
CA ALA A 355 39.99 32.00 -43.65
C ALA A 355 40.29 32.43 -45.09
N ALA A 356 39.27 32.48 -45.96
CA ALA A 356 39.41 32.99 -47.32
C ALA A 356 39.65 34.51 -47.34
N GLU A 357 38.92 35.29 -46.54
CA GLU A 357 39.16 36.73 -46.38
C GLU A 357 40.56 37.02 -45.81
N GLU A 358 41.01 36.26 -44.81
CA GLU A 358 42.38 36.36 -44.28
C GLU A 358 43.45 36.01 -45.33
N ALA A 359 43.19 35.02 -46.18
CA ALA A 359 44.08 34.64 -47.26
C ALA A 359 44.12 35.72 -48.36
N GLU A 360 42.98 36.30 -48.74
CA GLU A 360 42.91 37.42 -49.68
C GLU A 360 43.64 38.64 -49.13
N ALA A 361 43.49 38.96 -47.84
CA ALA A 361 44.25 40.01 -47.17
C ALA A 361 45.76 39.74 -47.19
N CYS A 362 46.19 38.51 -46.91
CA CYS A 362 47.60 38.11 -47.02
C CYS A 362 48.15 38.23 -48.44
N VAL A 363 47.36 37.88 -49.46
CA VAL A 363 47.75 38.01 -50.87
C VAL A 363 47.80 39.49 -51.27
N ALA A 364 46.87 40.32 -50.80
CA ALA A 364 46.89 41.77 -51.02
C ALA A 364 48.12 42.42 -50.37
N ASP A 365 48.46 42.04 -49.14
CA ASP A 365 49.67 42.50 -48.45
C ASP A 365 50.95 42.02 -49.16
N ALA A 366 50.99 40.77 -49.65
CA ALA A 366 52.12 40.25 -50.42
C ALA A 366 52.28 40.95 -51.78
N LEU A 367 51.17 41.26 -52.46
CA LEU A 367 51.18 42.02 -53.71
C LEU A 367 51.59 43.48 -53.48
N ALA A 368 51.11 44.12 -52.41
CA ALA A 368 51.54 45.45 -52.00
C ALA A 368 53.05 45.48 -51.67
N ALA A 369 53.57 44.45 -51.00
CA ALA A 369 55.00 44.29 -50.74
C ALA A 369 55.82 44.06 -52.03
N SER A 370 55.22 43.51 -53.08
CA SER A 370 55.88 43.29 -54.39
C SER A 370 55.80 44.50 -55.35
N ALA A 371 54.96 45.51 -55.06
CA ALA A 371 54.65 46.62 -55.96
C ALA A 371 55.63 47.81 -55.94
N SER A 372 56.70 47.81 -55.13
CA SER A 372 57.79 48.80 -55.27
C SER A 372 59.13 48.22 -54.79
N PRO A 373 59.97 47.70 -55.70
CA PRO A 373 61.35 47.34 -55.34
C PRO A 373 62.24 48.56 -55.06
N VAL A 374 61.74 49.80 -55.24
CA VAL A 374 62.51 51.03 -55.09
C VAL A 374 62.34 51.65 -53.69
N ASP A 375 61.19 51.50 -53.04
CA ASP A 375 60.95 52.05 -51.70
C ASP A 375 61.36 51.10 -50.56
N ALA A 376 61.41 49.79 -50.82
CA ALA A 376 61.85 48.78 -49.85
C ALA A 376 63.36 48.86 -49.52
N GLN A 377 64.20 49.34 -50.46
CA GLN A 377 65.62 49.60 -50.20
C GLN A 377 65.85 50.86 -49.34
N GLN A 378 64.96 51.86 -49.44
CA GLN A 378 65.03 53.08 -48.64
C GLN A 378 64.52 52.85 -47.20
N ALA A 379 63.45 52.06 -47.03
CA ALA A 379 62.92 51.71 -45.71
C ALA A 379 63.80 50.72 -44.92
N ALA A 380 64.59 49.86 -45.60
CA ALA A 380 65.57 49.00 -44.96
C ALA A 380 66.78 49.79 -44.41
N MET A 381 67.18 50.87 -45.08
CA MET A 381 68.26 51.76 -44.61
C MET A 381 67.84 52.65 -43.42
N ASP A 382 66.58 53.07 -43.35
CA ASP A 382 66.08 53.89 -42.23
C ASP A 382 65.71 53.07 -40.99
N LYS A 383 65.49 51.75 -41.12
CA LYS A 383 65.16 50.87 -39.99
C LYS A 383 66.39 50.36 -39.21
N GLU A 384 67.59 50.47 -39.79
CA GLU A 384 68.85 50.22 -39.05
C GLU A 384 69.36 51.46 -38.28
N ALA A 385 68.78 52.65 -38.52
CA ALA A 385 69.20 53.90 -37.87
C ALA A 385 68.36 54.31 -36.64
N ARG A 386 67.23 53.63 -36.34
CA ARG A 386 66.47 53.84 -35.09
C ARG A 386 66.47 52.58 -34.26
N GLY A 387 67.22 52.68 -33.16
CA GLY A 387 67.56 51.59 -32.26
C GLY A 387 66.38 50.79 -31.74
N GLY A 388 66.74 49.59 -31.30
CA GLY A 388 65.83 48.56 -30.82
C GLY A 388 64.80 49.06 -29.83
N CYS A 389 63.56 48.60 -30.04
CA CYS A 389 62.62 48.40 -28.96
C CYS A 389 62.34 46.90 -28.94
N GLU A 390 62.69 46.28 -27.81
CA GLU A 390 62.33 44.92 -27.47
C GLU A 390 60.83 44.67 -27.75
N PRO A 391 60.46 43.53 -28.34
CA PRO A 391 59.06 43.15 -28.43
C PRO A 391 58.53 42.92 -27.01
N ALA A 392 57.55 43.73 -26.60
CA ALA A 392 56.88 43.58 -25.32
C ALA A 392 56.34 42.14 -25.16
N PRO A 393 56.65 41.45 -24.04
CA PRO A 393 56.14 40.11 -23.78
C PRO A 393 54.66 40.22 -23.44
N GLY A 394 53.75 39.70 -24.28
CA GLY A 394 52.35 39.69 -23.86
C GLY A 394 51.25 39.22 -24.79
N GLN A 395 51.46 39.04 -26.10
CA GLN A 395 50.36 38.64 -26.98
C GLN A 395 50.49 37.18 -27.44
N PRO A 396 49.66 36.25 -26.90
CA PRO A 396 49.67 34.86 -27.31
C PRO A 396 49.06 34.74 -28.71
N SER A 397 49.83 34.15 -29.64
CA SER A 397 49.41 33.81 -31.00
C SER A 397 48.07 33.08 -31.03
N GLY A 398 47.24 33.31 -32.05
CA GLY A 398 45.86 32.77 -32.15
C GLY A 398 45.71 31.26 -31.89
N ARG A 399 46.77 30.47 -32.13
CA ARG A 399 46.83 29.04 -31.76
C ARG A 399 46.73 28.80 -30.25
N ARG A 400 47.28 29.68 -29.42
CA ARG A 400 47.15 29.61 -27.95
C ARG A 400 45.76 29.98 -27.48
N ARG A 401 45.04 30.88 -28.17
CA ARG A 401 43.63 31.20 -27.87
C ARG A 401 42.70 30.04 -28.20
N ALA A 402 42.86 29.44 -29.39
CA ALA A 402 42.09 28.24 -29.76
C ALA A 402 42.40 27.05 -28.83
N ALA A 403 43.66 26.85 -28.44
CA ALA A 403 44.02 25.83 -27.45
C ALA A 403 43.44 26.13 -26.06
N ALA A 404 43.37 27.41 -25.64
CA ALA A 404 42.77 27.81 -24.38
C ALA A 404 41.24 27.65 -24.38
N GLU A 405 40.56 27.91 -25.50
CA GLU A 405 39.11 27.68 -25.63
C GLU A 405 38.77 26.19 -25.70
N ALA A 406 39.56 25.39 -26.41
CA ALA A 406 39.42 23.93 -26.41
C ALA A 406 39.64 23.35 -25.00
N ALA A 407 40.63 23.86 -24.26
CA ALA A 407 40.85 23.48 -22.86
C ALA A 407 39.67 23.88 -21.98
N ARG A 408 39.10 25.09 -22.15
CA ARG A 408 37.91 25.54 -21.41
C ARG A 408 36.69 24.67 -21.69
N GLN A 409 36.44 24.32 -22.95
CA GLN A 409 35.36 23.41 -23.33
C GLN A 409 35.56 22.02 -22.74
N ALA A 410 36.79 21.48 -22.75
CA ALA A 410 37.11 20.20 -22.13
C ALA A 410 36.82 20.21 -20.62
N THR A 411 37.21 21.27 -19.90
CA THR A 411 36.85 21.42 -18.48
C THR A 411 35.36 21.56 -18.23
N LEU A 412 34.61 22.25 -19.09
CA LEU A 412 33.15 22.34 -18.96
C LEU A 412 32.48 20.98 -19.19
N THR A 413 32.93 20.20 -20.17
CA THR A 413 32.41 18.84 -20.38
C THR A 413 32.77 17.89 -19.24
N ALA A 414 33.96 18.03 -18.65
CA ALA A 414 34.35 17.26 -17.47
C ALA A 414 33.47 17.62 -16.26
N ARG A 415 33.25 18.91 -16.00
CA ARG A 415 32.36 19.39 -14.93
C ARG A 415 30.91 18.93 -15.12
N GLN A 416 30.41 18.92 -16.36
CA GLN A 416 29.08 18.39 -16.65
C GLN A 416 28.98 16.87 -16.42
N ALA A 417 30.05 16.13 -16.68
CA ALA A 417 30.10 14.69 -16.38
C ALA A 417 30.13 14.43 -14.86
N GLU A 418 30.89 15.22 -14.10
CA GLU A 418 30.90 15.15 -12.63
C GLU A 418 29.53 15.46 -12.04
N LEU A 419 28.87 16.55 -12.46
CA LEU A 419 27.52 16.89 -12.01
C LEU A 419 26.48 15.81 -12.37
N ALA A 420 26.65 15.15 -13.53
CA ALA A 420 25.78 14.04 -13.92
C ALA A 420 26.05 12.77 -13.10
N GLU A 421 27.28 12.56 -12.61
CA GLU A 421 27.61 11.47 -11.69
C GLU A 421 27.08 11.74 -10.28
N GLU A 422 27.22 12.98 -9.77
CA GLU A 422 26.65 13.41 -8.50
C GLU A 422 25.12 13.25 -8.49
N ALA A 423 24.43 13.72 -9.54
CA ALA A 423 22.98 13.55 -9.66
C ALA A 423 22.54 12.07 -9.71
N ARG A 424 23.39 11.17 -10.25
CA ARG A 424 23.13 9.72 -10.21
C ARG A 424 23.35 9.14 -8.83
N LYS A 425 24.33 9.63 -8.07
CA LYS A 425 24.57 9.22 -6.68
C LYS A 425 23.43 9.66 -5.77
N GLU A 426 22.99 10.92 -5.87
CA GLU A 426 21.82 11.41 -5.13
C GLU A 426 20.56 10.61 -5.46
N ALA A 427 20.27 10.36 -6.75
CA ALA A 427 19.11 9.56 -7.15
C ALA A 427 19.20 8.10 -6.66
N ALA A 428 20.41 7.53 -6.55
CA ALA A 428 20.61 6.18 -6.01
C ALA A 428 20.43 6.15 -4.49
N GLU A 429 20.89 7.17 -3.77
CA GLU A 429 20.67 7.32 -2.33
C GLU A 429 19.19 7.54 -1.99
N GLU A 430 18.48 8.38 -2.75
CA GLU A 430 17.04 8.60 -2.59
C GLU A 430 16.24 7.31 -2.84
N ALA A 431 16.61 6.52 -3.85
CA ALA A 431 16.01 5.21 -4.09
C ALA A 431 16.33 4.20 -2.97
N ALA A 432 17.53 4.26 -2.39
CA ALA A 432 17.94 3.42 -1.27
C ALA A 432 17.20 3.79 0.03
N GLU A 433 16.92 5.07 0.27
CA GLU A 433 16.08 5.51 1.40
C GLU A 433 14.63 5.06 1.20
N ALA A 434 14.03 5.34 0.03
CA ALA A 434 12.66 4.93 -0.27
C ALA A 434 12.43 3.41 -0.11
N THR A 435 13.42 2.59 -0.47
CA THR A 435 13.36 1.13 -0.25
C THR A 435 13.49 0.73 1.23
N LYS A 436 14.29 1.44 2.03
CA LYS A 436 14.35 1.24 3.49
C LYS A 436 13.04 1.64 4.17
N GLU A 437 12.43 2.75 3.79
CA GLU A 437 11.12 3.17 4.30
C GLU A 437 10.02 2.17 3.95
N ALA A 438 9.97 1.70 2.70
CA ALA A 438 9.04 0.64 2.30
C ALA A 438 9.23 -0.65 3.11
N ALA A 439 10.48 -1.05 3.37
CA ALA A 439 10.77 -2.23 4.20
C ALA A 439 10.40 -2.04 5.68
N ARG A 440 10.47 -0.82 6.22
CA ARG A 440 9.98 -0.48 7.57
C ARG A 440 8.46 -0.55 7.63
N ALA A 441 7.77 0.00 6.62
CA ALA A 441 6.31 -0.02 6.52
C ALA A 441 5.77 -1.46 6.45
N VAL A 442 6.37 -2.32 5.61
CA VAL A 442 5.99 -3.74 5.50
C VAL A 442 6.22 -4.48 6.83
N ARG A 443 7.33 -4.23 7.52
CA ARG A 443 7.59 -4.82 8.84
C ARG A 443 6.59 -4.37 9.90
N SER A 444 6.21 -3.10 9.90
CA SER A 444 5.18 -2.57 10.82
C SER A 444 3.83 -3.25 10.56
N ALA A 445 3.39 -3.29 9.30
CA ALA A 445 2.13 -3.92 8.92
C ALA A 445 2.11 -5.42 9.27
N ALA A 446 3.21 -6.14 9.06
CA ALA A 446 3.33 -7.55 9.45
C ALA A 446 3.26 -7.74 10.98
N LYS A 447 3.85 -6.82 11.75
CA LYS A 447 3.81 -6.83 13.21
C LYS A 447 2.40 -6.59 13.73
N ASP A 448 1.69 -5.61 13.17
CA ASP A 448 0.31 -5.30 13.52
C ASP A 448 -0.64 -6.45 13.17
N ALA A 449 -0.44 -7.09 12.01
CA ALA A 449 -1.20 -8.28 11.61
C ALA A 449 -0.96 -9.47 12.58
N LEU A 450 0.29 -9.71 12.99
CA LEU A 450 0.62 -10.74 13.98
C LEU A 450 0.00 -10.45 15.35
N PHE A 451 0.00 -9.19 15.81
CA PHE A 451 -0.63 -8.81 17.07
C PHE A 451 -2.15 -8.97 17.01
N SER A 452 -2.80 -8.56 15.92
CA SER A 452 -4.24 -8.78 15.73
C SER A 452 -4.60 -10.27 15.66
N ALA A 453 -3.80 -11.09 14.97
CA ALA A 453 -4.02 -12.53 14.91
C ALA A 453 -3.85 -13.19 16.29
N ALA A 454 -2.84 -12.77 17.06
CA ALA A 454 -2.62 -13.26 18.43
C ALA A 454 -3.75 -12.84 19.37
N ALA A 455 -4.25 -11.60 19.26
CA ALA A 455 -5.40 -11.13 20.04
C ALA A 455 -6.68 -11.92 19.70
N ALA A 456 -6.97 -12.13 18.41
CA ALA A 456 -8.11 -12.93 17.97
C ALA A 456 -8.00 -14.40 18.44
N ALA A 457 -6.81 -14.99 18.38
CA ALA A 457 -6.57 -16.34 18.89
C ALA A 457 -6.76 -16.43 20.42
N ALA A 458 -6.34 -15.40 21.16
CA ALA A 458 -6.56 -15.33 22.61
C ALA A 458 -8.04 -15.21 22.97
N GLU A 459 -8.80 -14.38 22.25
CA GLU A 459 -10.26 -14.25 22.42
C GLU A 459 -11.00 -15.54 22.08
N ALA A 460 -10.64 -16.19 20.96
CA ALA A 460 -11.23 -17.47 20.57
C ALA A 460 -10.94 -18.56 21.63
N THR A 461 -9.73 -18.59 22.17
CA THR A 461 -9.35 -19.54 23.23
C THR A 461 -10.10 -19.25 24.53
N ALA A 462 -10.27 -17.98 24.91
CA ALA A 462 -11.06 -17.59 26.08
C ALA A 462 -12.55 -17.95 25.91
N ALA A 463 -13.12 -17.78 24.71
CA ALA A 463 -14.49 -18.16 24.42
C ALA A 463 -14.71 -19.68 24.48
N LEU A 464 -13.78 -20.46 23.93
CA LEU A 464 -13.86 -21.93 23.95
C LEU A 464 -13.69 -22.50 25.36
N THR A 465 -12.75 -21.97 26.15
CA THR A 465 -12.53 -22.41 27.53
C THR A 465 -13.65 -21.99 28.47
N GLY A 466 -14.23 -20.80 28.28
CA GLY A 466 -15.41 -20.34 29.02
C GLY A 466 -16.64 -21.22 28.76
N ARG A 467 -16.94 -21.52 27.49
CA ARG A 467 -18.07 -22.39 27.13
C ARG A 467 -17.88 -23.83 27.60
N ALA A 468 -16.68 -24.39 27.44
CA ALA A 468 -16.39 -25.75 27.92
C ALA A 468 -16.51 -25.86 29.45
N ALA A 469 -16.10 -24.84 30.20
CA ALA A 469 -16.26 -24.81 31.65
C ALA A 469 -17.73 -24.65 32.08
N GLU A 470 -18.52 -23.87 31.36
CA GLU A 470 -19.94 -23.66 31.64
C GLU A 470 -20.80 -24.90 31.31
N GLU A 471 -20.53 -25.56 30.19
CA GLU A 471 -21.14 -26.84 29.80
C GLU A 471 -20.80 -27.94 30.81
N ALA A 472 -19.52 -28.08 31.18
CA ALA A 472 -19.09 -29.05 32.18
C ALA A 472 -19.72 -28.79 33.56
N ALA A 473 -19.94 -27.52 33.93
CA ALA A 473 -20.63 -27.16 35.18
C ALA A 473 -22.13 -27.47 35.14
N LYS A 474 -22.80 -27.31 33.98
CA LYS A 474 -24.22 -27.63 33.79
C LYS A 474 -24.47 -29.15 33.79
N GLU A 475 -23.62 -29.92 33.12
CA GLU A 475 -23.66 -31.38 33.13
C GLU A 475 -23.42 -31.95 34.53
N ALA A 476 -22.39 -31.46 35.24
CA ALA A 476 -22.13 -31.87 36.62
C ALA A 476 -23.25 -31.50 37.60
N ALA A 477 -24.03 -30.45 37.32
CA ALA A 477 -25.20 -30.07 38.11
C ALA A 477 -26.44 -30.93 37.80
N LYS A 478 -26.59 -31.41 36.56
CA LYS A 478 -27.68 -32.31 36.14
C LYS A 478 -27.52 -33.73 36.70
N GLU A 479 -26.31 -34.26 36.74
CA GLU A 479 -26.07 -35.64 37.22
C GLU A 479 -26.01 -35.77 38.76
N ALA A 480 -25.90 -34.66 39.50
CA ALA A 480 -25.83 -34.66 40.96
C ALA A 480 -27.22 -34.78 41.62
N GLY A 481 -27.94 -35.86 41.32
CA GLY A 481 -29.07 -36.33 42.11
C GLY A 481 -28.59 -37.07 43.38
N GLY A 482 -28.97 -36.54 44.54
CA GLY A 482 -29.11 -37.29 45.80
C GLY A 482 -27.83 -37.79 46.46
N ASP A 483 -27.29 -38.93 46.05
CA ASP A 483 -26.38 -39.72 46.91
C ASP A 483 -25.17 -40.38 46.20
N ALA A 484 -24.90 -40.05 44.94
CA ALA A 484 -23.74 -40.58 44.20
C ALA A 484 -22.53 -39.60 44.14
N ARG A 485 -22.48 -38.59 45.02
CA ARG A 485 -21.50 -37.47 44.96
C ARG A 485 -20.03 -37.86 45.16
N ALA A 486 -19.73 -39.00 45.78
CA ALA A 486 -18.34 -39.37 46.10
C ALA A 486 -17.62 -40.18 44.99
N GLY A 487 -18.35 -40.89 44.13
CA GLY A 487 -17.75 -41.80 43.14
C GLY A 487 -17.53 -41.20 41.75
N ALA A 488 -18.44 -40.33 41.28
CA ALA A 488 -18.34 -39.66 39.98
C ALA A 488 -17.27 -38.57 39.98
N SER A 489 -17.09 -37.89 41.13
CA SER A 489 -16.06 -36.86 41.30
C SER A 489 -14.65 -37.42 41.06
N SER A 490 -14.33 -38.65 41.50
CA SER A 490 -12.96 -39.19 41.31
C SER A 490 -12.64 -39.56 39.85
N ARG A 491 -13.64 -40.00 39.06
CA ARG A 491 -13.44 -40.34 37.64
C ARG A 491 -13.39 -39.09 36.75
N LEU A 492 -14.18 -38.08 37.05
CA LEU A 492 -14.10 -36.76 36.40
C LEU A 492 -12.79 -36.05 36.76
N TRP A 493 -12.30 -36.16 38.00
CA TRP A 493 -10.96 -35.67 38.36
C TRP A 493 -9.83 -36.47 37.69
N ALA A 494 -9.99 -37.77 37.44
CA ALA A 494 -9.00 -38.57 36.71
C ALA A 494 -9.01 -38.31 35.19
N ALA A 495 -10.17 -38.08 34.57
CA ALA A 495 -10.30 -37.68 33.17
C ALA A 495 -9.85 -36.23 32.96
N GLY A 496 -10.26 -35.32 33.85
CA GLY A 496 -9.77 -33.95 33.94
C GLY A 496 -8.27 -33.89 34.22
N GLY A 497 -7.73 -34.81 35.01
CA GLY A 497 -6.28 -34.94 35.24
C GLY A 497 -5.50 -35.36 33.99
N ARG A 498 -6.05 -36.21 33.13
CA ARG A 498 -5.42 -36.61 31.85
C ARG A 498 -5.52 -35.52 30.78
N LEU A 499 -6.66 -34.82 30.71
CA LEU A 499 -6.80 -33.64 29.85
C LEU A 499 -5.94 -32.48 30.35
N ALA A 500 -5.84 -32.27 31.67
CA ALA A 500 -4.93 -31.30 32.26
C ALA A 500 -3.47 -31.69 32.07
N SER A 501 -3.09 -32.97 32.13
CA SER A 501 -1.71 -33.39 31.86
C SER A 501 -1.37 -33.27 30.37
N PHE A 502 -2.32 -33.55 29.47
CA PHE A 502 -2.14 -33.34 28.04
C PHE A 502 -2.05 -31.84 27.70
N ALA A 503 -2.97 -31.02 28.23
CA ALA A 503 -2.93 -29.57 28.10
C ALA A 503 -1.68 -28.97 28.75
N SER A 504 -1.22 -29.49 29.88
CA SER A 504 0.02 -29.06 30.53
C SER A 504 1.27 -29.51 29.77
N SER A 505 1.26 -30.69 29.14
CA SER A 505 2.33 -31.15 28.25
C SER A 505 2.37 -30.34 26.96
N TRP A 506 1.23 -30.04 26.36
CA TRP A 506 1.13 -29.21 25.16
C TRP A 506 1.48 -27.76 25.46
N ALA A 507 1.00 -27.21 26.58
CA ALA A 507 1.40 -25.89 27.07
C ALA A 507 2.88 -25.85 27.45
N SER A 508 3.47 -26.94 27.96
CA SER A 508 4.92 -27.00 28.23
C SER A 508 5.74 -27.06 26.95
N GLY A 509 5.26 -27.76 25.92
CA GLY A 509 5.86 -27.76 24.57
C GLY A 509 5.78 -26.37 23.92
N ALA A 510 4.58 -25.78 23.91
CA ALA A 510 4.37 -24.41 23.43
C ALA A 510 5.17 -23.37 24.23
N ARG A 511 5.32 -23.57 25.55
CA ARG A 511 6.16 -22.73 26.41
C ARG A 511 7.64 -22.93 26.13
N GLN A 512 8.11 -24.14 25.84
CA GLN A 512 9.49 -24.39 25.43
C GLN A 512 9.81 -23.76 24.07
N GLU A 513 8.88 -23.84 23.11
CA GLU A 513 9.04 -23.17 21.82
C GLU A 513 9.00 -21.64 21.96
N LEU A 514 8.10 -21.11 22.80
CA LEU A 514 8.06 -19.69 23.12
C LEU A 514 9.29 -19.23 23.91
N GLU A 515 9.80 -20.03 24.85
CA GLU A 515 11.02 -19.73 25.61
C GLU A 515 12.25 -19.84 24.71
N GLY A 516 12.27 -20.76 23.76
CA GLY A 516 13.29 -20.84 22.69
C GLY A 516 13.28 -19.60 21.81
N GLY A 517 12.11 -19.21 21.31
CA GLY A 517 11.95 -17.99 20.50
C GLY A 517 12.20 -16.70 21.30
N LEU A 518 11.83 -16.65 22.58
CA LEU A 518 12.15 -15.53 23.48
C LEU A 518 13.64 -15.50 23.82
N LYS A 519 14.32 -16.64 23.89
CA LYS A 519 15.76 -16.71 24.09
C LYS A 519 16.50 -16.22 22.85
N GLU A 520 16.12 -16.68 21.66
CA GLU A 520 16.64 -16.15 20.39
C GLU A 520 16.35 -14.66 20.23
N HIS A 521 15.16 -14.19 20.61
CA HIS A 521 14.83 -12.77 20.59
C HIS A 521 15.60 -11.98 21.66
N ARG A 522 15.90 -12.56 22.83
CA ARG A 522 16.74 -11.93 23.86
C ARG A 522 18.19 -11.87 23.41
N GLU A 523 18.71 -12.92 22.78
CA GLU A 523 20.05 -12.96 22.19
C GLU A 523 20.16 -12.00 21.02
N ALA A 524 19.16 -11.92 20.14
CA ALA A 524 19.09 -10.92 19.07
C ALA A 524 19.01 -9.49 19.62
N ARG A 525 18.28 -9.29 20.73
CA ARG A 525 18.21 -7.99 21.41
C ARG A 525 19.50 -7.65 22.17
N ALA A 526 20.22 -8.66 22.66
CA ALA A 526 21.54 -8.50 23.28
C ALA A 526 22.61 -8.16 22.22
N CYS A 527 22.59 -8.83 21.07
CA CYS A 527 23.42 -8.45 19.92
C CYS A 527 23.09 -7.04 19.43
N ALA A 528 21.80 -6.68 19.34
CA ALA A 528 21.40 -5.33 18.98
C ALA A 528 21.80 -4.28 20.03
N SER A 529 21.86 -4.63 21.32
CA SER A 529 22.37 -3.72 22.36
C SER A 529 23.88 -3.58 22.30
N GLU A 530 24.64 -4.64 21.99
CA GLU A 530 26.09 -4.56 21.81
C GLU A 530 26.46 -3.73 20.56
N GLU A 531 25.74 -3.90 19.45
CA GLU A 531 25.90 -3.07 18.26
C GLU A 531 25.54 -1.61 18.54
N CYS A 532 24.46 -1.36 19.31
CA CYS A 532 24.07 -0.02 19.75
C CYS A 532 25.16 0.61 20.64
N GLU A 533 25.70 -0.12 21.61
CA GLU A 533 26.78 0.37 22.48
C GLU A 533 28.08 0.65 21.71
N LEU A 534 28.41 -0.17 20.70
CA LEU A 534 29.55 0.07 19.81
C LEU A 534 29.33 1.31 18.94
N GLU A 535 28.12 1.49 18.41
CA GLU A 535 27.77 2.69 17.63
C GLU A 535 27.79 3.94 18.50
N GLU A 536 27.22 3.89 19.71
CA GLU A 536 27.27 4.99 20.69
C GLU A 536 28.71 5.35 21.05
N ARG A 537 29.57 4.35 21.26
CA ARG A 537 31.01 4.56 21.54
C ARG A 537 31.72 5.19 20.35
N ALA A 538 31.50 4.69 19.14
CA ALA A 538 32.08 5.25 17.92
C ALA A 538 31.59 6.67 17.66
N ARG A 539 30.31 6.95 17.90
CA ARG A 539 29.72 8.29 17.80
C ARG A 539 30.33 9.24 18.83
N ARG A 540 30.47 8.79 20.08
CA ARG A 540 31.13 9.54 21.14
C ARG A 540 32.58 9.87 20.78
N GLU A 541 33.31 8.92 20.20
CA GLU A 541 34.69 9.14 19.73
C GLU A 541 34.74 10.14 18.58
N ARG A 542 33.86 10.04 17.57
CA ARG A 542 33.76 11.02 16.48
C ARG A 542 33.48 12.43 17.00
N LEU A 543 32.49 12.57 17.88
CA LEU A 543 32.06 13.83 18.46
C LEU A 543 33.04 14.38 19.51
N SER A 544 33.94 13.57 20.06
CA SER A 544 34.97 14.03 21.01
C SER A 544 35.98 15.00 20.42
N ASN A 545 36.09 15.05 19.08
CA ASN A 545 36.93 16.01 18.37
C ASN A 545 36.29 17.40 18.22
N PHE A 546 35.03 17.57 18.64
CA PHE A 546 34.23 18.79 18.45
C PHE A 546 33.58 19.25 19.77
N PRO A 547 34.37 19.45 20.85
CA PRO A 547 33.81 19.80 22.16
C PRO A 547 33.17 21.20 22.16
N ASP A 548 33.67 22.14 21.36
CA ASP A 548 33.19 23.52 21.32
C ASP A 548 31.84 23.60 20.59
N GLU A 549 31.66 22.85 19.51
CA GLU A 549 30.40 22.74 18.77
C GLU A 549 29.31 22.06 19.61
N LEU A 550 29.67 21.01 20.36
CA LEU A 550 28.77 20.37 21.31
C LEU A 550 28.39 21.34 22.44
N ALA A 551 29.35 22.09 22.98
CA ALA A 551 29.09 23.08 24.02
C ALA A 551 28.18 24.21 23.52
N LEU A 552 28.37 24.68 22.29
CA LEU A 552 27.54 25.71 21.66
C LEU A 552 26.08 25.23 21.48
N LEU A 553 25.91 23.96 21.12
CA LEU A 553 24.61 23.30 21.06
C LEU A 553 24.05 22.94 22.46
N GLY A 554 24.84 23.04 23.53
CA GLY A 554 24.40 22.70 24.89
C GLY A 554 24.38 21.21 25.21
N PHE A 555 25.21 20.41 24.53
CA PHE A 555 25.43 19.00 24.82
C PHE A 555 26.74 18.78 25.58
N SER A 556 26.72 17.85 26.54
CA SER A 556 27.94 17.32 27.12
C SER A 556 28.51 16.18 26.26
N LEU A 557 29.79 15.85 26.43
CA LEU A 557 30.39 14.66 25.81
C LEU A 557 29.74 13.35 26.28
N ASP A 558 29.07 13.36 27.44
CA ASP A 558 28.30 12.21 27.92
C ASP A 558 26.97 12.06 27.16
N ASP A 559 26.35 13.17 26.75
CA ASP A 559 25.11 13.15 25.94
C ASP A 559 25.36 12.75 24.48
N ALA A 560 26.59 12.87 23.99
CA ALA A 560 26.97 12.67 22.59
C ALA A 560 26.70 11.24 22.07
N GLY A 561 26.77 10.22 22.94
CA GLY A 561 26.48 8.83 22.55
C GLY A 561 25.01 8.64 22.14
N CYS A 562 24.10 9.17 22.94
CA CYS A 562 22.65 9.08 22.72
C CYS A 562 22.08 10.18 21.81
N LEU A 563 22.94 11.01 21.20
CA LEU A 563 22.52 12.10 20.35
C LEU A 563 21.98 11.56 19.02
N ASP A 564 20.71 11.83 18.72
CA ASP A 564 20.10 11.56 17.42
C ASP A 564 19.79 12.86 16.67
N GLU A 565 19.54 12.74 15.36
CA GLU A 565 19.26 13.90 14.50
C GLU A 565 17.99 14.66 14.95
N LYS A 566 17.06 13.98 15.64
CA LYS A 566 15.83 14.58 16.15
C LYS A 566 16.11 15.48 17.35
N ARG A 567 16.88 15.00 18.33
CA ARG A 567 17.30 15.75 19.53
C ARG A 567 18.23 16.89 19.16
N LEU A 568 19.15 16.68 18.22
CA LEU A 568 19.97 17.75 17.63
C LEU A 568 19.08 18.87 17.06
N ARG A 569 18.13 18.54 16.18
CA ARG A 569 17.19 19.52 15.60
C ARG A 569 16.36 20.24 16.66
N GLN A 570 15.92 19.54 17.71
CA GLN A 570 15.12 20.15 18.78
C GLN A 570 15.93 21.18 19.57
N VAL A 571 17.16 20.84 19.95
CA VAL A 571 18.05 21.71 20.71
C VAL A 571 18.55 22.88 19.86
N PHE A 572 18.93 22.64 18.60
CA PHE A 572 19.26 23.68 17.64
C PHE A 572 18.11 24.68 17.49
N ARG A 573 16.86 24.23 17.32
CA ARG A 573 15.69 25.13 17.24
C ARG A 573 15.48 25.94 18.53
N ALA A 574 15.76 25.36 19.70
CA ALA A 574 15.67 26.08 20.96
C ALA A 574 16.75 27.18 21.06
N LYS A 575 18.01 26.84 20.77
CA LYS A 575 19.14 27.78 20.78
C LYS A 575 19.03 28.85 19.71
N SER A 576 18.57 28.51 18.51
CA SER A 576 18.35 29.45 17.41
C SER A 576 17.27 30.49 17.78
N ARG A 577 16.22 30.10 18.51
CA ARG A 577 15.23 31.05 19.04
C ARG A 577 15.82 31.96 20.12
N GLU A 578 16.70 31.45 20.98
CA GLU A 578 17.36 32.25 22.03
C GLU A 578 18.35 33.26 21.43
N MET A 579 19.10 32.86 20.40
CA MET A 579 20.19 33.64 19.82
C MET A 579 19.77 34.47 18.59
N HIS A 580 18.50 34.41 18.15
CA HIS A 580 18.03 35.10 16.94
C HIS A 580 18.31 36.62 16.98
N PRO A 581 18.83 37.26 15.90
CA PRO A 581 19.06 38.70 15.90
C PRO A 581 17.78 39.50 16.14
N ASP A 582 16.62 38.95 15.75
CA ASP A 582 15.33 39.58 16.00
C ASP A 582 14.98 39.66 17.49
N VAL A 583 15.48 38.73 18.31
CA VAL A 583 15.31 38.79 19.77
C VAL A 583 16.26 39.84 20.37
N ALA A 584 17.51 39.91 19.88
CA ALA A 584 18.46 40.95 20.26
C ALA A 584 18.03 42.36 19.81
N ALA A 585 17.37 42.48 18.67
CA ALA A 585 16.92 43.75 18.09
C ALA A 585 15.77 44.42 18.88
N GLN A 586 15.10 43.70 19.78
CA GLN A 586 13.98 44.24 20.57
C GLN A 586 14.42 45.15 21.73
N GLY A 587 15.72 45.44 21.87
CA GLY A 587 16.22 46.39 22.86
C GLY A 587 17.73 46.62 22.86
N GLY A 588 18.48 45.95 21.98
CA GLY A 588 19.93 46.01 21.96
C GLY A 588 20.54 47.04 21.01
N SER A 589 21.81 47.35 21.25
CA SER A 589 22.62 48.17 20.36
C SER A 589 22.92 47.45 19.03
N GLU A 590 23.34 48.20 18.00
CA GLU A 590 23.77 47.60 16.72
C GLU A 590 24.91 46.60 16.90
N GLU A 591 25.78 46.82 17.91
CA GLU A 591 26.84 45.87 18.28
C GLU A 591 26.27 44.56 18.84
N GLU A 592 25.21 44.61 19.65
CA GLU A 592 24.55 43.42 20.19
C GLU A 592 23.84 42.62 19.09
N ARG A 593 23.26 43.31 18.11
CA ARG A 593 22.72 42.66 16.91
C ARG A 593 23.82 41.98 16.10
N ALA A 594 24.95 42.64 15.86
CA ALA A 594 26.07 42.06 15.13
C ALA A 594 26.63 40.81 15.83
N ARG A 595 26.75 40.84 17.17
CA ARG A 595 27.14 39.67 17.97
C ARG A 595 26.13 38.53 17.88
N ALA A 596 24.83 38.82 17.85
CA ALA A 596 23.79 37.80 17.67
C ALA A 596 23.83 37.17 16.27
N GLU A 597 24.10 37.96 15.23
CA GLU A 597 24.26 37.46 13.85
C GLU A 597 25.51 36.58 13.68
N GLU A 598 26.58 36.88 14.42
CA GLU A 598 27.79 36.03 14.50
C GLU A 598 27.50 34.73 15.26
N ALA A 599 26.88 34.81 16.44
CA ALA A 599 26.52 33.66 17.25
C ALA A 599 25.61 32.65 16.51
N ILE A 600 24.68 33.12 15.67
CA ILE A 600 23.85 32.21 14.85
C ILE A 600 24.65 31.54 13.75
N ARG A 601 25.61 32.26 13.14
CA ARG A 601 26.47 31.66 12.12
C ARG A 601 27.28 30.51 12.73
N GLU A 602 27.87 30.73 13.90
CA GLU A 602 28.58 29.70 14.67
C GLU A 602 27.64 28.55 15.06
N LEU A 603 26.41 28.84 15.53
CA LEU A 603 25.43 27.81 15.89
C LEU A 603 25.00 26.95 14.69
N ASN A 604 24.83 27.56 13.51
CA ASN A 604 24.50 26.86 12.27
C ASN A 604 25.66 25.98 11.81
N GLU A 605 26.90 26.47 11.90
CA GLU A 605 28.10 25.72 11.56
C GLU A 605 28.27 24.52 12.49
N ALA A 606 28.15 24.71 13.81
CA ALA A 606 28.16 23.64 14.80
C ALA A 606 27.08 22.59 14.51
N ASN A 607 25.85 23.00 14.20
CA ASN A 607 24.76 22.08 13.86
C ASN A 607 25.06 21.26 12.59
N GLU A 608 25.62 21.88 11.54
CA GLU A 608 25.99 21.17 10.32
C GLU A 608 27.16 20.20 10.53
N ILE A 609 28.16 20.57 11.35
CA ILE A 609 29.27 19.68 11.71
C ILE A 609 28.75 18.47 12.47
N VAL A 610 27.99 18.68 13.55
CA VAL A 610 27.45 17.57 14.37
C VAL A 610 26.52 16.70 13.55
N ARG A 611 25.66 17.29 12.69
CA ARG A 611 24.76 16.54 11.81
C ARG A 611 25.48 15.68 10.78
N LYS A 612 26.67 16.07 10.30
CA LYS A 612 27.47 15.25 9.37
C LYS A 612 28.21 14.10 10.06
N LEU A 613 28.42 14.19 11.37
CA LEU A 613 29.11 13.17 12.17
C LEU A 613 28.17 12.10 12.74
N LEU A 614 26.90 12.48 12.90
CA LEU A 614 25.77 11.57 13.11
C LEU A 614 25.47 10.82 11.82
#